data_AF-A0A2H3C168-F1
#
_entry.id   AF-A0A2H3C168-F1
#
_cell.length_a   1.000
_cell.length_b   1.000
_cell.length_c   1.000
_cell.angle_alpha   90.00
_cell.angle_beta   90.00
_cell.angle_gamma   90.00
#
_symmetry.space_group_name_H-M   'P 1'
#
loop_
_entity.id
_entity.type
_entity.pdbx_description
1 polymer ?
#
loop_
_entity_poly.entity_id
_entity_poly.type
_entity_poly.pdbx_seq_one_letter_code
_entity_poly.pdbx_strand_id
1 'polypeptide(L)'
;MGSDAKAPTAPKIWWSNAIFFVSIHIAAFIGVYYFPVYAVHRASLFLAFLVWQLADFGITIGYHRLYSHRAFRANTAVRVVLAAFGSAGFQGSIKWWCLRHRLHHRFTDDPRDDPYAATRGLLYSHMGWIFFKPTYQKMELIDRDDLDSDPVVRFQHKYYVPIALFLGFAFPPMMGNLWGDPKGAFIWAGLVSRLAIWHCTFLVNSLAHWDGLQPYSDEDTSRGNLLLALLTGGEGNHNFQHTFPHDFRSGPSQADWDPSKWIIIGLHKLGFATGLRRARKDDMLEAVEYMQHKYAYGVPPAEDDHWDGPNWTIDDVQSYIQGTLGRCVLLIDDFVIDATSYMGEHPGGAAILRKYSFHQEGISDSRKWKDATWAFEGGLNKHSRAARRLMLESRIARFSTPQT
;
A
#
# COMPACT_ATOMS: atom_id res chain seq x y z
N MET A 1 -11.71 -30.59 21.19
CA MET A 1 -12.56 -31.05 20.08
C MET A 1 -11.99 -30.48 18.80
N GLY A 2 -11.45 -31.33 17.93
CA GLY A 2 -10.70 -30.93 16.74
C GLY A 2 -11.61 -30.24 15.73
N SER A 3 -11.22 -29.04 15.31
CA SER A 3 -11.85 -28.38 14.17
C SER A 3 -11.40 -29.11 12.90
N ASP A 4 -12.34 -29.73 12.20
CA ASP A 4 -12.20 -30.14 10.81
C ASP A 4 -11.90 -28.91 9.94
N ALA A 5 -10.62 -28.56 9.85
CA ALA A 5 -10.15 -27.58 8.88
C ALA A 5 -10.29 -28.22 7.50
N LYS A 6 -11.43 -27.98 6.84
CA LYS A 6 -11.66 -28.36 5.43
C LYS A 6 -10.41 -28.03 4.62
N ALA A 7 -9.89 -29.02 3.90
CA ALA A 7 -8.80 -28.84 2.95
C ALA A 7 -9.12 -27.64 2.04
N PRO A 8 -8.15 -26.74 1.77
CA PRO A 8 -8.41 -25.55 0.98
C PRO A 8 -8.94 -25.95 -0.39
N THR A 9 -10.12 -25.44 -0.75
CA THR A 9 -10.72 -25.68 -2.06
C THR A 9 -9.79 -25.15 -3.14
N ALA A 10 -9.56 -25.94 -4.19
CA ALA A 10 -8.73 -25.54 -5.31
C ALA A 10 -9.16 -24.15 -5.85
N PRO A 11 -8.20 -23.26 -6.17
CA PRO A 11 -8.50 -21.90 -6.59
C PRO A 11 -9.30 -21.93 -7.91
N LYS A 12 -10.43 -21.20 -7.93
CA LYS A 12 -11.30 -21.12 -9.12
C LYS A 12 -10.70 -20.16 -10.14
N ILE A 13 -10.65 -20.56 -11.41
CA ILE A 13 -10.19 -19.70 -12.50
C ILE A 13 -11.15 -18.52 -12.71
N TRP A 14 -10.60 -17.34 -12.92
CA TRP A 14 -11.33 -16.13 -13.29
C TRP A 14 -11.32 -15.94 -14.81
N TRP A 15 -12.14 -16.73 -15.50
CA TRP A 15 -12.16 -16.79 -16.97
C TRP A 15 -12.29 -15.44 -17.66
N SER A 16 -13.16 -14.54 -17.19
CA SER A 16 -13.31 -13.22 -17.82
C SER A 16 -12.02 -12.38 -17.73
N ASN A 17 -11.30 -12.46 -16.60
CA ASN A 17 -10.05 -11.73 -16.41
C ASN A 17 -8.93 -12.37 -17.23
N ALA A 18 -8.87 -13.71 -17.25
CA ALA A 18 -7.93 -14.48 -18.05
C ALA A 18 -8.07 -14.19 -19.55
N ILE A 19 -9.29 -14.28 -20.07
CA ILE A 19 -9.60 -14.02 -21.49
C ILE A 19 -9.24 -12.58 -21.83
N PHE A 20 -9.66 -11.61 -21.02
CA PHE A 20 -9.35 -10.19 -21.26
C PHE A 20 -7.84 -9.97 -21.29
N PHE A 21 -7.12 -10.38 -20.25
CA PHE A 21 -5.67 -10.22 -20.14
C PHE A 21 -4.95 -10.84 -21.35
N VAL A 22 -5.21 -12.12 -21.66
CA VAL A 22 -4.57 -12.83 -22.77
C VAL A 22 -4.93 -12.22 -24.13
N SER A 23 -6.19 -11.83 -24.34
CA SER A 23 -6.63 -11.23 -25.59
C SER A 23 -5.93 -9.90 -25.89
N ILE A 24 -5.69 -9.06 -24.87
CA ILE A 24 -4.98 -7.79 -25.05
C ILE A 24 -3.50 -8.03 -25.40
N HIS A 25 -2.86 -9.05 -24.83
CA HIS A 25 -1.48 -9.43 -25.19
C HIS A 25 -1.38 -9.91 -26.64
N ILE A 26 -2.28 -10.81 -27.04
CA ILE A 26 -2.32 -11.32 -28.42
C ILE A 26 -2.61 -10.18 -29.39
N ALA A 27 -3.60 -9.32 -29.09
CA ALA A 27 -3.96 -8.19 -29.94
C ALA A 27 -2.81 -7.17 -30.06
N ALA A 28 -2.08 -6.89 -28.96
CA ALA A 28 -0.91 -6.03 -28.99
C ALA A 28 0.21 -6.63 -29.85
N PHE A 29 0.49 -7.93 -29.71
CA PHE A 29 1.53 -8.62 -30.47
C PHE A 29 1.23 -8.62 -31.98
N ILE A 30 0.02 -9.02 -32.36
CA ILE A 30 -0.47 -8.95 -33.75
C ILE A 30 -0.43 -7.49 -34.25
N GLY A 31 -0.86 -6.56 -33.41
CA GLY A 31 -0.84 -5.13 -33.70
C GLY A 31 0.56 -4.61 -34.03
N VAL A 32 1.56 -4.92 -33.21
CA VAL A 32 2.96 -4.52 -33.43
C VAL A 32 3.53 -5.17 -34.69
N TYR A 33 3.12 -6.38 -35.04
CA TYR A 33 3.54 -7.04 -36.29
C TYR A 33 3.04 -6.28 -37.54
N TYR A 34 1.78 -5.85 -37.56
CA TYR A 34 1.21 -5.11 -38.70
C TYR A 34 1.51 -3.60 -38.68
N PHE A 35 1.69 -3.02 -37.50
CA PHE A 35 1.98 -1.61 -37.27
C PHE A 35 3.26 -1.46 -36.45
N PRO A 36 4.42 -1.89 -36.98
CA PRO A 36 5.69 -1.79 -36.26
C PRO A 36 6.07 -0.33 -36.01
N VAL A 37 7.00 -0.09 -35.07
CA VAL A 37 7.42 1.25 -34.62
C VAL A 37 7.73 2.19 -35.80
N TYR A 38 8.41 1.70 -36.84
CA TYR A 38 8.81 2.50 -38.00
C TYR A 38 7.67 2.79 -38.98
N ALA A 39 6.54 2.09 -38.89
CA ALA A 39 5.37 2.25 -39.76
C ALA A 39 4.26 3.11 -39.14
N VAL A 40 4.46 3.59 -37.91
CA VAL A 40 3.48 4.33 -37.12
C VAL A 40 3.89 5.80 -37.02
N HIS A 41 2.90 6.69 -36.99
CA HIS A 41 3.17 8.11 -36.87
C HIS A 41 3.86 8.42 -35.54
N ARG A 42 4.91 9.28 -35.54
CA ARG A 42 5.68 9.59 -34.32
C ARG A 42 4.83 10.14 -33.19
N ALA A 43 3.78 10.90 -33.51
CA ALA A 43 2.83 11.40 -32.52
C ALA A 43 2.04 10.28 -31.83
N SER A 44 1.71 9.18 -32.53
CA SER A 44 1.07 8.00 -31.93
C SER A 44 1.99 7.29 -30.93
N LEU A 45 3.28 7.19 -31.25
CA LEU A 45 4.29 6.62 -30.35
C LEU A 45 4.51 7.52 -29.12
N PHE A 46 4.58 8.83 -29.33
CA PHE A 46 4.66 9.79 -28.23
C PHE A 46 3.42 9.74 -27.34
N LEU A 47 2.21 9.65 -27.93
CA LEU A 47 0.98 9.44 -27.18
C LEU A 47 1.04 8.14 -26.37
N ALA A 48 1.64 7.08 -26.92
CA ALA A 48 1.76 5.81 -26.21
C ALA A 48 2.63 5.91 -24.97
N PHE A 49 3.78 6.57 -25.11
CA PHE A 49 4.64 6.89 -23.99
C PHE A 49 3.91 7.76 -22.96
N LEU A 50 3.20 8.80 -23.42
CA LEU A 50 2.46 9.70 -22.53
C LEU A 50 1.36 8.98 -21.75
N VAL A 51 0.55 8.15 -22.43
CA VAL A 51 -0.50 7.35 -21.78
C VAL A 51 0.09 6.40 -20.74
N TRP A 52 1.22 5.75 -21.06
CA TRP A 52 1.93 4.90 -20.12
C TRP A 52 2.38 5.69 -18.89
N GLN A 53 3.13 6.79 -19.05
CA GLN A 53 3.65 7.55 -17.92
C GLN A 53 2.53 8.19 -17.07
N LEU A 54 1.49 8.73 -17.70
CA LEU A 54 0.38 9.32 -16.97
C LEU A 54 -0.38 8.26 -16.17
N ALA A 55 -0.64 7.08 -16.75
CA ALA A 55 -1.27 5.98 -16.03
C ALA A 55 -0.43 5.50 -14.85
N ASP A 56 0.89 5.38 -15.05
CA ASP A 56 1.85 5.05 -13.99
C ASP A 56 1.78 6.08 -12.85
N PHE A 57 1.83 7.38 -13.15
CA PHE A 57 1.66 8.43 -12.12
C PHE A 57 0.29 8.41 -11.44
N GLY A 58 -0.78 8.05 -12.15
CA GLY A 58 -2.09 7.82 -11.56
C GLY A 58 -2.06 6.71 -10.50
N ILE A 59 -1.27 5.67 -10.73
CA ILE A 59 -1.07 4.55 -9.80
C ILE A 59 -0.13 4.96 -8.68
N THR A 60 1.09 5.41 -8.97
CA THR A 60 2.13 5.69 -7.96
C THR A 60 1.78 6.86 -7.05
N ILE A 61 1.29 7.97 -7.61
CA ILE A 61 0.94 9.16 -6.84
C ILE A 61 -0.46 9.02 -6.24
N GLY A 62 -1.42 8.57 -7.06
CA GLY A 62 -2.83 8.48 -6.67
C GLY A 62 -3.15 7.23 -5.86
N TYR A 63 -3.16 6.06 -6.51
CA TYR A 63 -3.65 4.85 -5.88
C TYR A 63 -2.76 4.42 -4.71
N HIS A 64 -1.44 4.48 -4.91
CA HIS A 64 -0.43 4.03 -3.97
C HIS A 64 -0.21 5.04 -2.83
N ARG A 65 0.43 6.18 -3.10
CA ARG A 65 0.86 7.11 -2.02
C ARG A 65 -0.29 7.90 -1.40
N LEU A 66 -1.20 8.44 -2.22
CA LEU A 66 -2.32 9.25 -1.74
C LEU A 66 -3.39 8.39 -1.04
N TYR A 67 -3.94 7.39 -1.73
CA TYR A 67 -5.09 6.65 -1.21
C TYR A 67 -4.69 5.44 -0.36
N SER A 68 -3.78 4.56 -0.80
CA SER A 68 -3.44 3.38 0.01
C SER A 68 -2.68 3.74 1.29
N HIS A 69 -1.67 4.61 1.18
CA HIS A 69 -0.74 4.93 2.26
C HIS A 69 -1.05 6.21 3.04
N ARG A 70 -1.96 7.06 2.53
CA ARG A 70 -2.33 8.33 3.16
C ARG A 70 -1.12 9.22 3.42
N ALA A 71 -0.13 9.17 2.52
CA ALA A 71 1.16 9.83 2.71
C ALA A 71 1.10 11.36 2.53
N PHE A 72 0.05 11.86 1.90
CA PHE A 72 -0.25 13.28 1.79
C PHE A 72 -1.75 13.49 1.54
N ARG A 73 -2.21 14.75 1.55
CA ARG A 73 -3.56 15.14 1.16
C ARG A 73 -3.51 15.95 -0.12
N ALA A 74 -4.50 15.79 -0.99
CA ALA A 74 -4.61 16.51 -2.25
C ALA A 74 -5.97 17.16 -2.39
N ASN A 75 -6.03 18.31 -3.07
CA ASN A 75 -7.31 18.94 -3.39
C ASN A 75 -8.15 18.10 -4.37
N THR A 76 -9.41 18.45 -4.57
CA THR A 76 -10.31 17.70 -5.46
C THR A 76 -9.84 17.66 -6.90
N ALA A 77 -9.22 18.73 -7.42
CA ALA A 77 -8.74 18.78 -8.80
C ALA A 77 -7.65 17.72 -9.05
N VAL A 78 -6.62 17.67 -8.19
CA VAL A 78 -5.56 16.66 -8.26
C VAL A 78 -6.15 15.26 -8.12
N ARG A 79 -7.07 15.05 -7.17
CA ARG A 79 -7.73 13.74 -6.98
C ARG A 79 -8.46 13.27 -8.23
N VAL A 80 -9.19 14.15 -8.92
CA VAL A 80 -9.91 13.83 -10.17
C VAL A 80 -8.94 13.47 -11.29
N VAL A 81 -7.87 14.26 -11.46
CA VAL A 81 -6.83 14.00 -12.48
C VAL A 81 -6.16 12.65 -12.24
N LEU A 82 -5.71 12.38 -11.01
CA LEU A 82 -5.09 11.10 -10.65
C LEU A 82 -6.07 9.91 -10.79
N ALA A 83 -7.36 10.11 -10.49
CA ALA A 83 -8.39 9.10 -10.70
C ALA A 83 -8.58 8.76 -12.19
N ALA A 84 -8.55 9.76 -13.07
CA ALA A 84 -8.62 9.55 -14.52
C ALA A 84 -7.37 8.80 -15.01
N PHE A 85 -6.18 9.30 -14.64
CA PHE A 85 -4.90 8.69 -15.01
C PHE A 85 -4.81 7.23 -14.55
N GLY A 86 -5.08 6.93 -13.29
CA GLY A 86 -5.05 5.55 -12.79
C GLY A 86 -6.08 4.63 -13.46
N SER A 87 -7.22 5.19 -13.91
CA SER A 87 -8.22 4.42 -14.67
C SER A 87 -7.71 4.01 -16.06
N ALA A 88 -6.81 4.78 -16.68
CA ALA A 88 -6.17 4.41 -17.94
C ALA A 88 -5.23 3.19 -17.79
N GLY A 89 -4.82 2.85 -16.56
CA GLY A 89 -3.96 1.70 -16.26
C GLY A 89 -4.64 0.34 -16.21
N PHE A 90 -5.97 0.27 -16.21
CA PHE A 90 -6.74 -0.99 -16.22
C PHE A 90 -6.48 -1.92 -15.01
N GLN A 91 -6.06 -1.37 -13.86
CA GLN A 91 -5.71 -2.16 -12.66
C GLN A 91 -6.82 -2.23 -11.60
N GLY A 92 -8.05 -1.88 -11.98
CA GLY A 92 -9.20 -1.76 -11.09
C GLY A 92 -9.42 -0.33 -10.62
N SER A 93 -10.60 -0.09 -10.03
CA SER A 93 -10.91 1.19 -9.40
C SER A 93 -9.97 1.48 -8.23
N ILE A 94 -9.84 2.75 -7.82
CA ILE A 94 -9.07 3.17 -6.63
C ILE A 94 -9.43 2.29 -5.43
N LYS A 95 -10.73 2.17 -5.11
CA LYS A 95 -11.20 1.36 -3.98
C LYS A 95 -10.72 -0.10 -4.06
N TRP A 96 -10.88 -0.72 -5.22
CA TRP A 96 -10.50 -2.13 -5.44
C TRP A 96 -9.00 -2.36 -5.31
N TRP A 97 -8.19 -1.42 -5.83
CA TRP A 97 -6.74 -1.48 -5.81
C TRP A 97 -6.20 -1.23 -4.40
N CYS A 98 -6.66 -0.15 -3.75
CA CYS A 98 -6.18 0.25 -2.42
C CYS A 98 -6.47 -0.81 -1.35
N LEU A 99 -7.65 -1.46 -1.40
CA LEU A 99 -7.97 -2.52 -0.43
C LEU A 99 -7.03 -3.71 -0.55
N ARG A 100 -6.67 -4.12 -1.77
CA ARG A 100 -5.68 -5.18 -1.97
C ARG A 100 -4.29 -4.75 -1.59
N HIS A 101 -3.90 -3.52 -1.91
CA HIS A 101 -2.58 -2.99 -1.55
C HIS A 101 -2.40 -2.90 -0.03
N ARG A 102 -3.42 -2.41 0.69
CA ARG A 102 -3.43 -2.40 2.16
C ARG A 102 -3.39 -3.81 2.73
N LEU A 103 -4.09 -4.76 2.11
CA LEU A 103 -4.04 -6.17 2.50
C LEU A 103 -2.64 -6.77 2.29
N HIS A 104 -2.02 -6.48 1.14
CA HIS A 104 -0.65 -6.86 0.81
C HIS A 104 0.33 -6.35 1.87
N HIS A 105 0.37 -5.05 2.16
CA HIS A 105 1.28 -4.51 3.20
C HIS A 105 1.05 -5.09 4.59
N ARG A 106 -0.19 -5.46 4.94
CA ARG A 106 -0.51 -5.98 6.27
C ARG A 106 -0.18 -7.46 6.43
N PHE A 107 -0.27 -8.22 5.35
CA PHE A 107 -0.06 -9.67 5.37
C PHE A 107 0.94 -10.09 4.30
N THR A 108 1.96 -9.26 4.04
CA THR A 108 2.99 -9.50 3.03
C THR A 108 3.50 -10.92 3.17
N ASP A 109 3.66 -11.61 2.04
CA ASP A 109 4.15 -12.99 1.96
C ASP A 109 3.22 -14.09 2.51
N ASP A 110 2.05 -13.75 3.09
CA ASP A 110 1.03 -14.75 3.47
C ASP A 110 0.45 -15.40 2.19
N PRO A 111 0.64 -16.71 1.97
CA PRO A 111 0.24 -17.36 0.72
C PRO A 111 -1.29 -17.40 0.50
N ARG A 112 -2.09 -17.08 1.52
CA ARG A 112 -3.55 -17.08 1.45
C ARG A 112 -4.12 -15.67 1.33
N ASP A 113 -3.65 -14.75 2.16
CA ASP A 113 -4.23 -13.41 2.27
C ASP A 113 -3.45 -12.32 1.51
N ASP A 114 -2.17 -12.50 1.20
CA ASP A 114 -1.46 -11.58 0.31
C ASP A 114 -1.96 -11.77 -1.15
N PRO A 115 -2.56 -10.75 -1.77
CA PRO A 115 -3.02 -10.83 -3.15
C PRO A 115 -1.95 -11.26 -4.15
N TYR A 116 -0.69 -10.88 -3.91
CA TYR A 116 0.42 -11.03 -4.83
C TYR A 116 1.57 -11.84 -4.23
N ALA A 117 1.29 -12.65 -3.19
CA ALA A 117 2.27 -13.38 -2.38
C ALA A 117 3.50 -13.87 -3.17
N ALA A 118 4.66 -13.26 -2.93
CA ALA A 118 5.91 -13.65 -3.59
C ALA A 118 6.35 -15.07 -3.19
N THR A 119 5.95 -15.53 -2.00
CA THR A 119 6.12 -16.90 -1.51
C THR A 119 5.45 -17.97 -2.37
N ARG A 120 4.50 -17.60 -3.24
CA ARG A 120 3.89 -18.50 -4.23
C ARG A 120 4.67 -18.60 -5.54
N GLY A 121 5.80 -17.91 -5.63
CA GLY A 121 6.73 -17.94 -6.75
C GLY A 121 6.64 -16.71 -7.66
N LEU A 122 7.75 -16.40 -8.33
CA LEU A 122 7.92 -15.21 -9.15
C LEU A 122 6.84 -15.03 -10.23
N LEU A 123 6.46 -16.11 -10.93
CA LEU A 123 5.41 -16.04 -11.96
C LEU A 123 4.04 -15.74 -11.35
N TYR A 124 3.76 -16.27 -10.16
CA TYR A 124 2.51 -16.01 -9.47
C TYR A 124 2.39 -14.53 -9.08
N SER A 125 3.41 -13.99 -8.41
CA SER A 125 3.42 -12.58 -7.97
C SER A 125 3.47 -11.59 -9.13
N HIS A 126 4.10 -11.96 -10.26
CA HIS A 126 4.11 -11.13 -11.45
C HIS A 126 2.73 -11.08 -12.11
N MET A 127 2.15 -12.21 -12.50
CA MET A 127 0.86 -12.20 -13.22
C MET A 127 -0.07 -13.38 -12.90
N GLY A 128 0.43 -14.44 -12.25
CA GLY A 128 -0.38 -15.64 -11.98
C GLY A 128 -1.62 -15.35 -11.12
N TRP A 129 -1.54 -14.39 -10.20
CA TRP A 129 -2.66 -13.97 -9.35
C TRP A 129 -3.88 -13.45 -10.13
N ILE A 130 -3.69 -12.94 -11.36
CA ILE A 130 -4.75 -12.39 -12.23
C ILE A 130 -5.74 -13.47 -12.67
N PHE A 131 -5.26 -14.71 -12.83
CA PHE A 131 -6.02 -15.80 -13.42
C PHE A 131 -6.97 -16.50 -12.44
N PHE A 132 -6.88 -16.21 -11.15
CA PHE A 132 -7.67 -16.88 -10.11
C PHE A 132 -8.63 -15.91 -9.42
N LYS A 133 -9.82 -16.40 -9.07
CA LYS A 133 -10.78 -15.61 -8.30
C LYS A 133 -10.24 -15.40 -6.90
N PRO A 134 -10.06 -14.14 -6.46
CA PRO A 134 -9.52 -13.84 -5.16
C PRO A 134 -10.51 -14.21 -4.06
N THR A 135 -10.02 -14.81 -2.98
CA THR A 135 -10.78 -15.01 -1.75
C THR A 135 -9.83 -14.68 -0.60
N TYR A 136 -10.08 -13.57 0.09
CA TYR A 136 -9.23 -13.08 1.16
C TYR A 136 -10.07 -13.03 2.44
N GLN A 137 -9.77 -13.88 3.42
CA GLN A 137 -10.52 -13.93 4.67
C GLN A 137 -10.25 -12.67 5.49
N LYS A 138 -9.01 -12.15 5.43
CA LYS A 138 -8.59 -10.99 6.22
C LYS A 138 -8.94 -9.63 5.59
N MET A 139 -9.62 -9.60 4.44
CA MET A 139 -10.04 -8.34 3.78
C MET A 139 -11.00 -7.51 4.64
N GLU A 140 -11.77 -8.15 5.52
CA GLU A 140 -12.66 -7.47 6.47
C GLU A 140 -11.90 -6.69 7.54
N LEU A 141 -10.63 -7.03 7.78
CA LEU A 141 -9.77 -6.33 8.74
C LEU A 141 -9.17 -5.05 8.16
N ILE A 142 -9.30 -4.83 6.85
CA ILE A 142 -8.72 -3.68 6.15
C ILE A 142 -9.70 -2.50 6.21
N ASP A 143 -9.21 -1.42 6.81
CA ASP A 143 -9.91 -0.13 6.86
C ASP A 143 -10.18 0.39 5.44
N ARG A 144 -11.41 0.87 5.23
CA ARG A 144 -11.94 1.34 3.94
C ARG A 144 -12.76 2.62 4.05
N ASP A 145 -12.93 3.16 5.25
CA ASP A 145 -13.88 4.25 5.50
C ASP A 145 -13.50 5.53 4.75
N ASP A 146 -12.21 5.79 4.60
CA ASP A 146 -11.70 6.92 3.82
C ASP A 146 -11.99 6.77 2.32
N LEU A 147 -11.93 5.55 1.79
CA LEU A 147 -12.26 5.26 0.38
C LEU A 147 -13.77 5.35 0.14
N ASP A 148 -14.57 4.95 1.12
CA ASP A 148 -16.03 4.95 1.05
C ASP A 148 -16.67 6.32 1.30
N SER A 149 -15.93 7.23 1.96
CA SER A 149 -16.36 8.61 2.18
C SER A 149 -15.89 9.58 1.08
N ASP A 150 -14.83 9.26 0.32
CA ASP A 150 -14.31 10.14 -0.72
C ASP A 150 -15.22 10.16 -1.98
N PRO A 151 -15.79 11.32 -2.38
CA PRO A 151 -16.70 11.40 -3.51
C PRO A 151 -16.04 11.09 -4.86
N VAL A 152 -14.75 11.40 -5.03
CA VAL A 152 -14.00 11.10 -6.26
C VAL A 152 -13.80 9.59 -6.38
N VAL A 153 -13.41 8.93 -5.28
CA VAL A 153 -13.24 7.47 -5.23
C VAL A 153 -14.55 6.76 -5.52
N ARG A 154 -15.66 7.19 -4.90
CA ARG A 154 -16.99 6.62 -5.15
C ARG A 154 -17.44 6.78 -6.60
N PHE A 155 -17.27 7.97 -7.16
CA PHE A 155 -17.60 8.24 -8.55
C PHE A 155 -16.78 7.35 -9.49
N GLN A 156 -15.46 7.34 -9.30
CA GLN A 156 -14.56 6.54 -10.13
C GLN A 156 -14.85 5.05 -9.99
N HIS A 157 -15.15 4.55 -8.79
CA HIS A 157 -15.51 3.14 -8.57
C HIS A 157 -16.79 2.76 -9.31
N LYS A 158 -17.82 3.61 -9.24
CA LYS A 158 -19.12 3.38 -9.91
C LYS A 158 -18.99 3.38 -11.43
N TYR A 159 -18.19 4.29 -11.98
CA TYR A 159 -18.02 4.47 -13.44
C TYR A 159 -16.68 3.96 -13.96
N TYR A 160 -16.02 3.07 -13.22
CA TYR A 160 -14.65 2.65 -13.52
C TYR A 160 -14.53 2.06 -14.91
N VAL A 161 -15.38 1.08 -15.25
CA VAL A 161 -15.33 0.36 -16.53
C VAL A 161 -15.48 1.32 -17.73
N PRO A 162 -16.51 2.18 -17.81
CA PRO A 162 -16.62 3.10 -18.94
C PRO A 162 -15.48 4.12 -18.99
N ILE A 163 -15.00 4.64 -17.85
CA ILE A 163 -13.85 5.57 -17.82
C ILE A 163 -12.58 4.88 -18.35
N ALA A 164 -12.29 3.66 -17.87
CA ALA A 164 -11.14 2.89 -18.31
C ALA A 164 -11.23 2.56 -19.80
N LEU A 165 -12.35 2.04 -20.27
CA LEU A 165 -12.55 1.74 -21.70
C LEU A 165 -12.40 2.97 -22.58
N PHE A 166 -12.92 4.13 -22.14
CA PHE A 166 -12.75 5.37 -22.87
C PHE A 166 -11.28 5.80 -22.92
N LEU A 167 -10.63 5.97 -21.77
CA LEU A 167 -9.25 6.48 -21.70
C LEU A 167 -8.24 5.51 -22.31
N GLY A 168 -8.46 4.21 -22.16
CA GLY A 168 -7.61 3.18 -22.73
C GLY A 168 -7.87 2.99 -24.22
N PHE A 169 -9.09 2.71 -24.65
CA PHE A 169 -9.35 2.22 -26.00
C PHE A 169 -9.95 3.24 -26.96
N ALA A 170 -10.83 4.13 -26.49
CA ALA A 170 -11.49 5.10 -27.37
C ALA A 170 -10.65 6.38 -27.58
N PHE A 171 -10.03 6.88 -26.51
CA PHE A 171 -9.28 8.13 -26.52
C PHE A 171 -8.05 8.06 -27.44
N PRO A 172 -7.22 7.00 -27.46
CA PRO A 172 -6.06 6.95 -28.34
C PRO A 172 -6.37 7.08 -29.84
N PRO A 173 -7.27 6.29 -30.45
CA PRO A 173 -7.60 6.48 -31.87
C PRO A 173 -8.27 7.82 -32.14
N MET A 174 -9.05 8.36 -31.19
CA MET A 174 -9.65 9.69 -31.34
C MET A 174 -8.59 10.78 -31.45
N MET A 175 -7.53 10.71 -30.64
CA MET A 175 -6.35 11.58 -30.77
C MET A 175 -5.58 11.29 -32.07
N GLY A 176 -5.44 10.01 -32.43
CA GLY A 176 -4.79 9.58 -33.67
C GLY A 176 -5.38 10.20 -34.94
N ASN A 177 -6.68 10.49 -34.96
CA ASN A 177 -7.31 11.20 -36.07
C ASN A 177 -6.75 12.61 -36.31
N LEU A 178 -6.24 13.29 -35.27
CA LEU A 178 -5.69 14.64 -35.40
C LEU A 178 -4.42 14.68 -36.26
N TRP A 179 -3.72 13.56 -36.40
CA TRP A 179 -2.53 13.42 -37.25
C TRP A 179 -2.65 12.28 -38.26
N GLY A 180 -3.88 11.83 -38.54
CA GLY A 180 -4.16 10.84 -39.60
C GLY A 180 -3.71 9.41 -39.31
N ASP A 181 -3.45 9.04 -38.05
CA ASP A 181 -3.04 7.69 -37.66
C ASP A 181 -3.84 7.12 -36.46
N PRO A 182 -5.17 6.95 -36.60
CA PRO A 182 -6.00 6.38 -35.54
C PRO A 182 -5.66 4.92 -35.23
N LYS A 183 -5.27 4.13 -36.24
CA LYS A 183 -4.92 2.72 -36.07
C LYS A 183 -3.61 2.55 -35.31
N GLY A 184 -2.55 3.26 -35.71
CA GLY A 184 -1.28 3.24 -34.98
C GLY A 184 -1.42 3.75 -33.56
N ALA A 185 -2.23 4.79 -33.33
CA ALA A 185 -2.53 5.28 -31.99
C ALA A 185 -3.30 4.23 -31.15
N PHE A 186 -4.27 3.52 -31.72
CA PHE A 186 -4.96 2.43 -31.01
C PHE A 186 -4.03 1.24 -30.71
N ILE A 187 -3.14 0.86 -31.62
CA ILE A 187 -2.20 -0.25 -31.36
C ILE A 187 -1.19 0.15 -30.28
N TRP A 188 -0.50 1.28 -30.43
CA TRP A 188 0.58 1.65 -29.53
C TRP A 188 0.10 2.31 -28.24
N ALA A 189 -0.64 3.41 -28.36
CA ALA A 189 -1.15 4.14 -27.21
C ALA A 189 -2.37 3.48 -26.60
N GLY A 190 -3.08 2.68 -27.40
CA GLY A 190 -3.99 1.70 -26.89
C GLY A 190 -3.25 0.46 -26.36
N LEU A 191 -3.19 -0.60 -27.13
CA LEU A 191 -2.84 -1.94 -26.62
C LEU A 191 -1.44 -2.02 -25.97
N VAL A 192 -0.38 -1.55 -26.64
CA VAL A 192 1.01 -1.71 -26.16
C VAL A 192 1.27 -0.95 -24.85
N SER A 193 0.73 0.25 -24.70
CA SER A 193 0.87 1.02 -23.46
C SER A 193 0.32 0.27 -22.24
N ARG A 194 -0.77 -0.51 -22.40
CA ARG A 194 -1.31 -1.33 -21.30
C ARG A 194 -0.36 -2.43 -20.85
N LEU A 195 0.28 -3.10 -21.81
CA LEU A 195 1.28 -4.12 -21.48
C LEU A 195 2.44 -3.48 -20.70
N ALA A 196 2.93 -2.32 -21.15
CA ALA A 196 3.98 -1.59 -20.43
C ALA A 196 3.54 -1.22 -19.01
N ILE A 197 2.35 -0.61 -18.85
CA ILE A 197 1.79 -0.26 -17.54
C ILE A 197 1.69 -1.50 -16.63
N TRP A 198 1.07 -2.58 -17.11
CA TRP A 198 0.86 -3.80 -16.32
C TRP A 198 2.18 -4.43 -15.90
N HIS A 199 3.10 -4.69 -16.83
CA HIS A 199 4.34 -5.38 -16.50
C HIS A 199 5.27 -4.52 -15.64
N CYS A 200 5.30 -3.20 -15.81
CA CYS A 200 6.02 -2.32 -14.91
C CYS A 200 5.45 -2.38 -13.48
N THR A 201 4.13 -2.29 -13.31
CA THR A 201 3.54 -2.45 -11.97
C THR A 201 3.77 -3.85 -11.39
N PHE A 202 3.66 -4.90 -12.21
CA PHE A 202 3.85 -6.28 -11.76
C PHE A 202 5.29 -6.60 -11.37
N LEU A 203 6.27 -5.90 -11.92
CA LEU A 203 7.67 -5.99 -11.46
C LEU A 203 7.82 -5.57 -10.00
N VAL A 204 6.99 -4.64 -9.50
CA VAL A 204 6.98 -4.26 -8.08
C VAL A 204 6.53 -5.44 -7.22
N ASN A 205 5.47 -6.15 -7.62
CA ASN A 205 5.00 -7.32 -6.88
C ASN A 205 5.95 -8.52 -6.98
N SER A 206 6.71 -8.62 -8.08
CA SER A 206 7.53 -9.80 -8.36
C SER A 206 9.01 -9.60 -8.11
N LEU A 207 9.67 -8.79 -8.94
CA LEU A 207 11.13 -8.66 -8.90
C LEU A 207 11.57 -7.88 -7.66
N ALA A 208 10.75 -6.91 -7.21
CA ALA A 208 10.99 -6.20 -5.95
C ALA A 208 10.75 -7.05 -4.70
N HIS A 209 10.36 -8.31 -4.85
CA HIS A 209 10.31 -9.29 -3.75
C HIS A 209 11.29 -10.45 -3.94
N TRP A 210 12.11 -10.42 -5.00
CA TRP A 210 13.00 -11.52 -5.35
C TRP A 210 14.47 -11.09 -5.41
N ASP A 211 14.76 -9.91 -5.96
CA ASP A 211 16.12 -9.45 -6.20
C ASP A 211 16.30 -7.96 -5.85
N GLY A 212 17.44 -7.64 -5.23
CA GLY A 212 17.78 -6.30 -4.75
C GLY A 212 18.20 -6.25 -3.28
N LEU A 213 18.33 -5.02 -2.78
CA LEU A 213 18.86 -4.72 -1.46
C LEU A 213 17.76 -4.63 -0.39
N GLN A 214 18.08 -5.02 0.85
CA GLN A 214 17.20 -4.86 2.02
C GLN A 214 17.87 -4.01 3.12
N PRO A 215 18.17 -2.73 2.86
CA PRO A 215 18.92 -1.91 3.81
C PRO A 215 18.13 -1.53 5.08
N TYR A 216 16.80 -1.66 5.11
CA TYR A 216 15.98 -1.20 6.24
C TYR A 216 15.36 -2.33 7.07
N SER A 217 14.91 -3.40 6.40
CA SER A 217 14.29 -4.55 7.09
C SER A 217 14.36 -5.79 6.22
N ASP A 218 14.46 -6.96 6.85
CA ASP A 218 14.29 -8.28 6.22
C ASP A 218 13.15 -9.09 6.85
N GLU A 219 12.19 -8.41 7.49
CA GLU A 219 10.98 -9.02 8.04
C GLU A 219 9.99 -9.52 6.98
N ASP A 220 10.09 -8.99 5.76
CA ASP A 220 9.39 -9.45 4.57
C ASP A 220 10.35 -9.54 3.37
N THR A 221 9.85 -10.03 2.23
CA THR A 221 10.67 -10.24 1.03
C THR A 221 10.94 -8.96 0.21
N SER A 222 10.44 -7.79 0.61
CA SER A 222 10.60 -6.55 -0.17
C SER A 222 12.06 -6.12 -0.32
N ARG A 223 12.47 -5.75 -1.53
CA ARG A 223 13.83 -5.46 -1.97
C ARG A 223 13.86 -4.24 -2.88
N GLY A 224 14.91 -3.44 -2.77
CA GLY A 224 15.09 -2.25 -3.59
C GLY A 224 16.19 -2.41 -4.65
N ASN A 225 15.94 -1.91 -5.86
CA ASN A 225 17.00 -1.70 -6.86
C ASN A 225 16.67 -0.57 -7.85
N LEU A 226 17.73 0.01 -8.45
CA LEU A 226 17.61 1.16 -9.35
C LEU A 226 16.87 0.83 -10.66
N LEU A 227 17.07 -0.38 -11.20
CA LEU A 227 16.42 -0.78 -12.45
C LEU A 227 14.90 -0.77 -12.31
N LEU A 228 14.38 -1.27 -11.18
CA LEU A 228 12.98 -1.16 -10.84
C LEU A 228 12.54 0.29 -10.77
N ALA A 229 13.28 1.15 -10.07
CA ALA A 229 12.91 2.56 -9.91
C ALA A 229 12.74 3.27 -11.26
N LEU A 230 13.62 2.97 -12.23
CA LEU A 230 13.56 3.52 -13.58
C LEU A 230 12.32 3.06 -14.35
N LEU A 231 11.92 1.80 -14.18
CA LEU A 231 10.77 1.20 -14.89
C LEU A 231 9.42 1.50 -14.25
N THR A 232 9.38 1.87 -12.96
CA THR A 232 8.15 1.95 -12.15
C THR A 232 7.87 3.35 -11.61
N GLY A 233 8.38 4.40 -12.29
CA GLY A 233 8.08 5.78 -11.92
C GLY A 233 8.56 6.17 -10.52
N GLY A 234 9.57 5.47 -9.99
CA GLY A 234 10.14 5.69 -8.68
C GLY A 234 9.88 4.61 -7.63
N GLU A 235 9.04 3.61 -7.89
CA GLU A 235 8.66 2.58 -6.92
C GLU A 235 9.71 1.47 -6.72
N GLY A 236 10.99 1.77 -7.00
CA GLY A 236 12.07 0.78 -6.96
C GLY A 236 12.74 0.62 -5.61
N ASN A 237 12.54 1.56 -4.67
CA ASN A 237 13.02 1.41 -3.28
C ASN A 237 11.97 0.68 -2.43
N HIS A 238 11.56 -0.50 -2.89
CA HIS A 238 10.42 -1.23 -2.33
C HIS A 238 10.64 -1.65 -0.88
N ASN A 239 11.88 -1.98 -0.50
CA ASN A 239 12.24 -2.26 0.90
C ASN A 239 11.99 -1.07 1.84
N PHE A 240 12.31 0.15 1.38
CA PHE A 240 12.00 1.36 2.12
C PHE A 240 10.50 1.57 2.22
N GLN A 241 9.77 1.41 1.12
CA GLN A 241 8.31 1.58 1.07
C GLN A 241 7.58 0.60 2.00
N HIS A 242 8.03 -0.66 2.07
CA HIS A 242 7.49 -1.66 2.99
C HIS A 242 7.80 -1.35 4.46
N THR A 243 9.01 -0.86 4.74
CA THR A 243 9.43 -0.53 6.10
C THR A 243 8.77 0.76 6.61
N PHE A 244 8.62 1.77 5.74
CA PHE A 244 8.08 3.09 6.07
C PHE A 244 6.91 3.49 5.14
N PRO A 245 5.79 2.75 5.17
CA PRO A 245 4.72 2.88 4.18
C PRO A 245 4.03 4.25 4.16
N HIS A 246 4.12 5.02 5.25
CA HIS A 246 3.51 6.36 5.32
C HIS A 246 4.37 7.47 4.72
N ASP A 247 5.63 7.21 4.39
CA ASP A 247 6.46 8.21 3.74
C ASP A 247 5.94 8.48 2.32
N PHE A 248 5.84 9.73 1.92
CA PHE A 248 5.37 10.08 0.56
C PHE A 248 6.43 9.75 -0.51
N ARG A 249 7.66 9.40 -0.11
CA ARG A 249 8.78 9.07 -0.98
C ARG A 249 8.96 7.57 -1.06
N SER A 250 9.32 7.07 -2.24
CA SER A 250 9.83 5.70 -2.38
C SER A 250 11.36 5.78 -2.35
N GLY A 251 11.91 6.03 -1.15
CA GLY A 251 13.34 6.23 -0.90
C GLY A 251 13.64 7.60 -0.27
N PRO A 252 14.45 7.66 0.80
CA PRO A 252 14.64 8.88 1.56
C PRO A 252 15.61 9.87 0.91
N SER A 253 16.48 9.43 0.01
CA SER A 253 17.49 10.29 -0.62
C SER A 253 16.85 11.22 -1.66
N GLN A 254 17.39 12.42 -1.77
CA GLN A 254 17.02 13.33 -2.86
C GLN A 254 17.51 12.80 -4.22
N ALA A 255 18.60 12.04 -4.23
CA ALA A 255 19.19 11.44 -5.42
C ALA A 255 18.46 10.16 -5.88
N ASP A 256 17.60 9.58 -5.03
CA ASP A 256 16.78 8.43 -5.44
C ASP A 256 15.90 8.84 -6.61
N TRP A 257 16.00 8.09 -7.71
CA TRP A 257 15.16 8.25 -8.88
C TRP A 257 13.70 7.99 -8.49
N ASP A 258 12.95 9.07 -8.29
CA ASP A 258 11.55 9.02 -7.92
C ASP A 258 10.81 10.23 -8.52
N PRO A 259 10.43 10.15 -9.80
CA PRO A 259 9.65 11.19 -10.47
C PRO A 259 8.32 11.49 -9.75
N SER A 260 7.71 10.47 -9.14
CA SER A 260 6.48 10.61 -8.36
C SER A 260 6.68 11.54 -7.16
N LYS A 261 7.79 11.39 -6.41
CA LYS A 261 8.21 12.31 -5.33
C LYS A 261 8.37 13.73 -5.84
N TRP A 262 9.02 13.93 -6.98
CA TRP A 262 9.25 15.28 -7.51
C TRP A 262 7.94 15.96 -7.92
N ILE A 263 7.01 15.22 -8.54
CA ILE A 263 5.67 15.73 -8.87
C ILE A 263 4.90 16.09 -7.60
N ILE A 264 4.91 15.23 -6.57
CA ILE A 264 4.24 15.51 -5.28
C ILE A 264 4.81 16.77 -4.63
N ILE A 265 6.14 16.95 -4.64
CA ILE A 265 6.79 18.17 -4.13
C ILE A 265 6.36 19.40 -4.93
N GLY A 266 6.27 19.30 -6.25
CA GLY A 266 5.75 20.37 -7.11
C GLY A 266 4.32 20.75 -6.76
N LEU A 267 3.43 19.76 -6.63
CA LEU A 267 2.04 19.97 -6.21
C LEU A 267 1.95 20.60 -4.82
N HIS A 268 2.85 20.22 -3.91
CA HIS A 268 2.91 20.80 -2.57
C HIS A 268 3.31 22.28 -2.60
N LYS A 269 4.37 22.62 -3.35
CA LYS A 269 4.84 24.01 -3.50
C LYS A 269 3.77 24.91 -4.14
N LEU A 270 2.93 24.35 -5.01
CA LEU A 270 1.80 25.06 -5.63
C LEU A 270 0.54 25.11 -4.75
N GLY A 271 0.55 24.50 -3.56
CA GLY A 271 -0.59 24.47 -2.64
C GLY A 271 -1.69 23.45 -3.00
N PHE A 272 -1.45 22.57 -3.96
CA PHE A 272 -2.41 21.53 -4.37
C PHE A 272 -2.29 20.24 -3.55
N ALA A 273 -1.17 20.04 -2.87
CA ALA A 273 -0.94 18.96 -1.92
C ALA A 273 -0.48 19.51 -0.56
N THR A 274 -0.88 18.87 0.54
CA THR A 274 -0.54 19.27 1.91
C THR A 274 -0.27 18.06 2.80
N GLY A 275 0.36 18.27 3.96
CA GLY A 275 0.56 17.22 4.96
C GLY A 275 1.44 16.06 4.48
N LEU A 276 2.55 16.36 3.79
CA LEU A 276 3.50 15.36 3.29
C LEU A 276 4.18 14.66 4.47
N ARG A 277 3.85 13.39 4.69
CA ARG A 277 4.37 12.57 5.77
C ARG A 277 5.75 12.00 5.43
N ARG A 278 6.64 11.94 6.43
CA ARG A 278 7.99 11.38 6.29
C ARG A 278 8.29 10.49 7.48
N ALA A 279 9.05 9.42 7.24
CA ALA A 279 9.64 8.63 8.30
C ALA A 279 10.58 9.50 9.15
N ARG A 280 10.62 9.24 10.48
CA ARG A 280 11.56 9.94 11.37
C ARG A 280 12.99 9.57 10.97
N LYS A 281 13.90 10.53 11.04
CA LYS A 281 15.30 10.30 10.66
C LYS A 281 15.93 9.22 11.53
N ASP A 282 15.61 9.22 12.82
CA ASP A 282 16.17 8.29 13.79
C ASP A 282 15.68 6.86 13.54
N ASP A 283 14.39 6.67 13.19
CA ASP A 283 13.85 5.36 12.80
C ASP A 283 14.54 4.81 11.54
N MET A 284 14.81 5.68 10.55
CA MET A 284 15.51 5.27 9.32
C MET A 284 16.97 4.92 9.59
N LEU A 285 17.66 5.66 10.45
CA LEU A 285 19.06 5.41 10.80
C LEU A 285 19.20 4.11 11.59
N GLU A 286 18.36 3.92 12.62
CA GLU A 286 18.35 2.65 13.37
C GLU A 286 18.06 1.48 12.44
N ALA A 287 17.13 1.63 11.48
CA ALA A 287 16.81 0.55 10.58
C ALA A 287 18.01 0.09 9.76
N VAL A 288 18.80 1.05 9.27
CA VAL A 288 20.04 0.77 8.56
C VAL A 288 21.10 0.18 9.50
N GLU A 289 21.29 0.75 10.69
CA GLU A 289 22.28 0.29 11.67
C GLU A 289 22.00 -1.14 12.12
N TYR A 290 20.74 -1.48 12.40
CA TYR A 290 20.32 -2.83 12.73
C TYR A 290 20.64 -3.80 11.60
N MET A 291 20.28 -3.46 10.36
CA MET A 291 20.54 -4.35 9.22
C MET A 291 22.04 -4.53 8.97
N GLN A 292 22.82 -3.46 9.07
CA GLN A 292 24.28 -3.52 8.96
C GLN A 292 24.90 -4.40 10.06
N HIS A 293 24.48 -4.24 11.31
CA HIS A 293 24.91 -5.11 12.41
C HIS A 293 24.52 -6.55 12.15
N LYS A 294 23.28 -6.80 11.72
CA LYS A 294 22.76 -8.13 11.42
C LYS A 294 23.58 -8.83 10.33
N TYR A 295 23.96 -8.11 9.28
CA TYR A 295 24.81 -8.66 8.22
C TYR A 295 26.26 -8.91 8.68
N ALA A 296 26.81 -8.07 9.54
CA ALA A 296 28.19 -8.18 10.00
C ALA A 296 28.38 -9.20 11.14
N TYR A 297 27.43 -9.27 12.07
CA TYR A 297 27.58 -9.96 13.37
C TYR A 297 26.41 -10.89 13.71
N GLY A 298 25.36 -10.95 12.88
CA GLY A 298 24.13 -11.69 13.17
C GLY A 298 23.12 -10.87 13.97
N VAL A 299 21.96 -11.48 14.25
CA VAL A 299 20.82 -10.82 14.92
C VAL A 299 21.28 -10.22 16.25
N PRO A 300 21.15 -8.90 16.46
CA PRO A 300 21.45 -8.27 17.74
C PRO A 300 20.68 -8.95 18.88
N PRO A 301 21.26 -9.08 20.09
CA PRO A 301 20.51 -9.54 21.24
C PRO A 301 19.31 -8.61 21.49
N ALA A 302 18.23 -9.16 22.05
CA ALA A 302 17.11 -8.32 22.49
C ALA A 302 17.63 -7.25 23.45
N GLU A 303 17.20 -6.00 23.25
CA GLU A 303 17.49 -4.92 24.20
C GLU A 303 16.93 -5.30 25.58
N ASP A 304 17.66 -4.91 26.64
CA ASP A 304 17.19 -5.10 28.00
C ASP A 304 15.97 -4.20 28.23
N ASP A 305 14.78 -4.79 28.25
CA ASP A 305 13.50 -4.09 28.43
C ASP A 305 13.24 -3.80 29.92
N HIS A 306 14.19 -3.08 30.54
CA HIS A 306 14.06 -2.69 31.94
C HIS A 306 13.07 -1.53 32.08
N TRP A 307 12.09 -1.69 32.97
CA TRP A 307 11.09 -0.66 33.26
C TRP A 307 11.28 -0.07 34.65
N ASP A 308 11.71 1.18 34.69
CA ASP A 308 11.89 1.98 35.91
C ASP A 308 10.69 2.90 36.24
N GLY A 309 9.65 2.87 35.40
CA GLY A 309 8.49 3.75 35.55
C GLY A 309 7.43 3.25 36.54
N PRO A 310 6.30 3.96 36.66
CA PRO A 310 5.27 3.62 37.64
C PRO A 310 4.53 2.31 37.30
N ASN A 311 3.94 1.70 38.33
CA ASN A 311 2.96 0.64 38.21
C ASN A 311 1.57 1.24 38.42
N TRP A 312 0.63 0.97 37.51
CA TRP A 312 -0.74 1.48 37.56
C TRP A 312 -1.76 0.36 37.74
N THR A 313 -2.76 0.64 38.57
CA THR A 313 -3.98 -0.14 38.70
C THR A 313 -5.04 0.33 37.69
N ILE A 314 -6.19 -0.35 37.64
CA ILE A 314 -7.30 0.11 36.80
C ILE A 314 -7.82 1.49 37.20
N ASP A 315 -7.79 1.83 38.49
CA ASP A 315 -8.26 3.11 39.00
C ASP A 315 -7.33 4.26 38.59
N ASP A 316 -6.01 3.99 38.56
CA ASP A 316 -5.02 4.94 38.05
C ASP A 316 -5.22 5.21 36.55
N VAL A 317 -5.49 4.16 35.77
CA VAL A 317 -5.82 4.29 34.34
C VAL A 317 -7.11 5.10 34.15
N GLN A 318 -8.16 4.82 34.93
CA GLN A 318 -9.43 5.55 34.88
C GLN A 318 -9.23 7.03 35.23
N SER A 319 -8.45 7.31 36.28
CA SER A 319 -8.08 8.68 36.67
C SER A 319 -7.29 9.39 35.59
N TYR A 320 -6.38 8.68 34.92
CA TYR A 320 -5.59 9.24 33.81
C TYR A 320 -6.45 9.57 32.60
N ILE A 321 -7.41 8.73 32.21
CA ILE A 321 -8.30 9.04 31.07
C ILE A 321 -9.36 10.09 31.43
N GLN A 322 -9.63 10.31 32.71
CA GLN A 322 -10.58 11.30 33.19
C GLN A 322 -10.10 12.73 32.85
N GLY A 323 -11.00 13.54 32.27
CA GLY A 323 -10.74 14.96 32.00
C GLY A 323 -10.13 15.29 30.63
N THR A 324 -9.73 14.30 29.82
CA THR A 324 -9.28 14.52 28.43
C THR A 324 -10.15 13.75 27.44
N LEU A 325 -11.05 14.46 26.74
CA LEU A 325 -11.94 13.85 25.78
C LEU A 325 -11.15 13.32 24.57
N GLY A 326 -11.34 12.05 24.22
CA GLY A 326 -10.73 11.44 23.04
C GLY A 326 -9.33 10.84 23.25
N ARG A 327 -8.86 10.72 24.50
CA ARG A 327 -7.64 9.97 24.83
C ARG A 327 -7.78 8.50 24.40
N CYS A 328 -6.71 7.92 23.88
CA CYS A 328 -6.66 6.54 23.43
C CYS A 328 -5.55 5.80 24.15
N VAL A 329 -5.91 5.22 25.29
CA VAL A 329 -4.99 4.44 26.13
C VAL A 329 -5.23 2.96 25.89
N LEU A 330 -4.18 2.18 25.66
CA LEU A 330 -4.22 0.75 25.35
C LEU A 330 -3.50 -0.06 26.43
N LEU A 331 -3.84 -1.34 26.55
CA LEU A 331 -3.04 -2.33 27.28
C LEU A 331 -2.38 -3.28 26.27
N ILE A 332 -1.05 -3.31 26.23
CA ILE A 332 -0.26 -4.23 25.40
C ILE A 332 0.92 -4.71 26.23
N ASP A 333 1.12 -6.03 26.29
CA ASP A 333 2.24 -6.70 26.94
C ASP A 333 2.40 -6.28 28.41
N ASP A 334 1.29 -6.27 29.16
CA ASP A 334 1.22 -5.76 30.54
C ASP A 334 1.62 -4.29 30.73
N PHE A 335 1.70 -3.49 29.67
CA PHE A 335 1.96 -2.05 29.74
C PHE A 335 0.77 -1.21 29.28
N VAL A 336 0.55 -0.12 30.02
CA VAL A 336 -0.36 0.95 29.65
C VAL A 336 0.35 1.87 28.66
N ILE A 337 -0.29 2.15 27.54
CA ILE A 337 0.29 2.90 26.42
C ILE A 337 -0.64 4.05 26.05
N ASP A 338 -0.12 5.28 25.99
CA ASP A 338 -0.88 6.42 25.44
C ASP A 338 -0.63 6.56 23.93
N ALA A 339 -1.58 6.06 23.14
CA ALA A 339 -1.53 6.15 21.68
C ALA A 339 -2.24 7.39 21.12
N THR A 340 -2.64 8.36 21.97
CA THR A 340 -3.50 9.50 21.58
C THR A 340 -2.88 10.33 20.46
N SER A 341 -1.59 10.67 20.57
CA SER A 341 -0.88 11.45 19.53
C SER A 341 -0.71 10.66 18.23
N TYR A 342 -0.60 9.33 18.31
CA TYR A 342 -0.35 8.44 17.18
C TYR A 342 -1.62 8.05 16.41
N MET A 343 -2.82 8.28 16.96
CA MET A 343 -4.08 7.85 16.34
C MET A 343 -4.26 8.31 14.90
N GLY A 344 -3.85 9.55 14.59
CA GLY A 344 -3.96 10.11 13.24
C GLY A 344 -2.93 9.55 12.25
N GLU A 345 -1.88 8.92 12.78
CA GLU A 345 -0.75 8.37 12.02
C GLU A 345 -0.81 6.85 11.90
N HIS A 346 -1.58 6.18 12.76
CA HIS A 346 -1.68 4.73 12.78
C HIS A 346 -2.12 4.13 11.43
N PRO A 347 -1.34 3.21 10.84
CA PRO A 347 -1.60 2.63 9.51
C PRO A 347 -2.96 1.93 9.40
N GLY A 348 -3.38 1.24 10.47
CA GLY A 348 -4.67 0.56 10.54
C GLY A 348 -5.87 1.49 10.79
N GLY A 349 -5.65 2.81 10.81
CA GLY A 349 -6.66 3.81 11.13
C GLY A 349 -6.91 3.97 12.63
N ALA A 350 -7.53 5.08 13.03
CA ALA A 350 -7.83 5.38 14.44
C ALA A 350 -8.94 4.50 15.04
N ALA A 351 -9.84 3.98 14.19
CA ALA A 351 -10.98 3.19 14.64
C ALA A 351 -10.57 1.88 15.31
N ILE A 352 -9.51 1.22 14.83
CA ILE A 352 -9.01 -0.02 15.44
C ILE A 352 -8.43 0.25 16.83
N LEU A 353 -7.69 1.35 17.02
CA LEU A 353 -7.14 1.71 18.32
C LEU A 353 -8.25 2.01 19.33
N ARG A 354 -9.27 2.78 18.92
CA ARG A 354 -10.45 3.07 19.76
C ARG A 354 -11.22 1.82 20.18
N LYS A 355 -11.15 0.74 19.39
CA LYS A 355 -11.81 -0.54 19.73
C LYS A 355 -11.13 -1.24 20.92
N TYR A 356 -9.83 -1.03 21.08
CA TYR A 356 -9.03 -1.62 22.16
C TYR A 356 -8.76 -0.65 23.31
N SER A 357 -9.11 0.63 23.16
CA SER A 357 -8.82 1.62 24.18
C SER A 357 -9.65 1.45 25.44
N PHE A 358 -9.05 1.78 26.59
CA PHE A 358 -9.80 2.01 27.82
C PHE A 358 -10.90 3.05 27.58
N HIS A 359 -12.06 2.82 28.19
CA HIS A 359 -13.21 3.73 28.15
C HIS A 359 -13.49 4.27 29.54
N GLN A 360 -13.94 5.52 29.61
CA GLN A 360 -14.43 6.12 30.85
C GLN A 360 -15.64 5.35 31.38
N GLU A 361 -15.65 5.09 32.69
CA GLU A 361 -16.84 4.55 33.37
C GLU A 361 -18.06 5.45 33.14
N GLY A 362 -19.18 4.86 32.71
CA GLY A 362 -20.45 5.56 32.50
C GLY A 362 -20.89 5.76 31.03
N ILE A 363 -20.06 5.42 30.04
CA ILE A 363 -20.50 5.30 28.65
C ILE A 363 -21.18 3.93 28.48
N SER A 364 -22.48 3.92 28.18
CA SER A 364 -23.40 2.78 28.28
C SER A 364 -23.18 1.61 27.31
N ASP A 365 -21.97 1.42 26.78
CA ASP A 365 -21.69 0.31 25.87
C ASP A 365 -20.86 -0.73 26.62
N SER A 366 -21.35 -1.95 26.67
CA SER A 366 -20.84 -3.12 27.38
C SER A 366 -19.45 -3.62 26.91
N ARG A 367 -18.59 -2.73 26.42
CA ARG A 367 -17.25 -3.04 25.96
C ARG A 367 -16.29 -2.90 27.13
N LYS A 368 -16.12 -4.00 27.88
CA LYS A 368 -14.88 -4.19 28.66
C LYS A 368 -13.72 -3.89 27.72
N TRP A 369 -12.84 -2.99 28.14
CA TRP A 369 -11.54 -2.79 27.51
C TRP A 369 -10.86 -4.16 27.36
N LYS A 370 -10.12 -4.34 26.27
CA LYS A 370 -9.50 -5.63 25.95
C LYS A 370 -8.00 -5.42 25.89
N ASP A 371 -7.29 -6.33 26.52
CA ASP A 371 -5.88 -6.52 26.26
C ASP A 371 -5.66 -6.66 24.73
N ALA A 372 -4.85 -5.76 24.19
CA ALA A 372 -4.52 -5.67 22.78
C ALA A 372 -3.26 -6.47 22.41
N THR A 373 -2.62 -7.15 23.37
CA THR A 373 -1.41 -7.97 23.15
C THR A 373 -1.62 -8.97 22.03
N TRP A 374 -2.67 -9.79 22.09
CA TRP A 374 -2.99 -10.75 21.03
C TRP A 374 -3.14 -10.07 19.66
N ALA A 375 -3.78 -8.90 19.60
CA ALA A 375 -3.97 -8.17 18.35
C ALA A 375 -2.65 -7.63 17.80
N PHE A 376 -1.76 -7.18 18.69
CA PHE A 376 -0.45 -6.61 18.39
C PHE A 376 0.58 -7.67 17.97
N GLU A 377 0.54 -8.86 18.58
CA GLU A 377 1.54 -9.92 18.40
C GLU A 377 1.27 -10.88 17.23
N GLY A 378 0.32 -10.56 16.34
CA GLY A 378 0.04 -11.36 15.15
C GLY A 378 -1.39 -11.88 15.05
N GLY A 379 -2.22 -11.70 16.09
CA GLY A 379 -3.63 -12.06 16.04
C GLY A 379 -4.44 -11.22 15.04
N LEU A 380 -4.13 -9.93 14.95
CA LEU A 380 -4.68 -9.03 13.91
C LEU A 380 -3.61 -8.50 12.96
N ASN A 381 -2.41 -8.22 13.45
CA ASN A 381 -1.31 -7.72 12.64
C ASN A 381 0.00 -8.18 13.26
N LYS A 382 0.96 -8.62 12.45
CA LYS A 382 2.31 -8.92 12.92
C LYS A 382 3.13 -7.64 12.80
N HIS A 383 3.21 -6.87 13.88
CA HIS A 383 3.88 -5.57 13.87
C HIS A 383 5.39 -5.71 13.67
N SER A 384 5.94 -4.81 12.86
CA SER A 384 7.37 -4.71 12.54
C SER A 384 8.20 -4.29 13.75
N ARG A 385 9.53 -4.48 13.68
CA ARG A 385 10.47 -3.98 14.70
C ARG A 385 10.26 -2.50 15.01
N ALA A 386 10.08 -1.66 13.99
CA ALA A 386 9.83 -0.24 14.16
C ALA A 386 8.52 0.05 14.94
N ALA A 387 7.44 -0.70 14.65
CA ALA A 387 6.18 -0.55 15.38
C ALA A 387 6.28 -1.07 16.82
N ARG A 388 7.06 -2.14 17.08
CA ARG A 388 7.36 -2.61 18.45
C ARG A 388 8.13 -1.55 19.23
N ARG A 389 9.15 -0.95 18.64
CA ARG A 389 9.89 0.13 19.30
C ARG A 389 9.02 1.34 19.62
N LEU A 390 8.17 1.78 18.68
CA LEU A 390 7.23 2.87 18.94
C LEU A 390 6.27 2.53 20.09
N MET A 391 5.84 1.27 20.18
CA MET A 391 5.06 0.75 21.31
C MET A 391 5.83 0.88 22.63
N LEU A 392 7.10 0.45 22.68
CA LEU A 392 7.98 0.60 23.85
C LEU A 392 8.14 2.07 24.27
N GLU A 393 8.41 2.97 23.32
CA GLU A 393 8.58 4.42 23.54
C GLU A 393 7.29 5.09 24.07
N SER A 394 6.13 4.48 23.83
CA SER A 394 4.81 5.02 24.18
C SER A 394 4.26 4.47 25.51
N ARG A 395 5.01 3.61 26.21
CA ARG A 395 4.62 3.08 27.52
C ARG A 395 4.65 4.18 28.57
N ILE A 396 3.61 4.24 29.41
CA ILE A 396 3.48 5.23 30.49
C ILE A 396 3.48 4.59 31.88
N ALA A 397 3.06 3.34 31.98
CA ALA A 397 3.02 2.58 33.23
C ALA A 397 2.99 1.09 32.94
N ARG A 398 3.46 0.28 33.89
CA ARG A 398 3.21 -1.17 33.90
C ARG A 398 1.88 -1.45 34.59
N PHE A 399 1.02 -2.24 33.97
CA PHE A 399 -0.30 -2.56 34.48
C PHE A 399 -0.19 -3.64 35.57
N SER A 400 -0.78 -3.38 36.72
CA SER A 400 -0.86 -4.31 37.85
C SER A 400 -2.30 -4.77 38.03
N THR A 401 -2.59 -6.03 37.69
CA THR A 401 -3.86 -6.66 38.02
C THR A 401 -3.92 -6.87 39.53
N PRO A 402 -5.05 -6.57 40.21
CA PRO A 402 -5.21 -6.94 41.62
C PRO A 402 -4.99 -8.45 41.74
N GLN A 403 -4.11 -8.88 42.66
CA GLN A 403 -3.98 -10.28 43.00
C GLN A 403 -5.36 -10.77 43.48
N THR A 404 -5.96 -11.69 42.73
CA THR A 404 -7.26 -12.32 43.06
C THR A 404 -7.17 -13.21 44.28
#